data_AF-A0A1E3VSQ3-F1
#
_entry.id   AF-A0A1E3VSQ3-F1
#
_cell.length_a   1.000
_cell.length_b   1.000
_cell.length_c   1.000
_cell.angle_alpha   90.00
_cell.angle_beta   90.00
_cell.angle_gamma   90.00
#
_symmetry.space_group_name_H-M   'P 1'
#
loop_
_entity.id
_entity.type
_entity.pdbx_description
1 polymer ?
#
loop_
_entity_poly.entity_id
_entity_poly.type
_entity_poly.pdbx_seq_one_letter_code
_entity_poly.pdbx_strand_id
1 'polypeptide(L)' 'MFASATTSYAADEALTEEQVEGVEMAIKAMGCTVEDTNIEMENGGYEADDVVCEDDKQFDVYLDKDFKVTKKVAE' A
#
# COMPACT_ATOMS: atom_id res chain seq x y z
N MET A 1 -36.07 -20.62 -14.14
CA MET A 1 -35.80 -19.19 -13.90
C MET A 1 -35.26 -19.07 -12.49
N PHE A 2 -33.94 -18.93 -12.34
CA PHE A 2 -33.33 -18.47 -11.09
C PHE A 2 -32.52 -17.24 -11.47
N ALA A 3 -33.12 -16.06 -11.30
CA ALA A 3 -32.40 -14.80 -11.33
C ALA A 3 -31.89 -14.58 -9.90
N SER A 4 -30.62 -14.91 -9.66
CA SER A 4 -29.97 -14.56 -8.40
C SER A 4 -29.49 -13.12 -8.45
N ALA A 5 -29.71 -12.48 -7.32
CA ALA A 5 -29.60 -11.05 -7.07
C ALA A 5 -28.20 -10.48 -7.34
N THR A 6 -28.22 -9.20 -7.70
CA THR A 6 -27.08 -8.31 -7.87
C THR A 6 -26.11 -8.41 -6.68
N THR A 7 -24.88 -8.81 -6.95
CA THR A 7 -23.78 -8.70 -5.98
C THR A 7 -23.43 -7.22 -5.83
N SER A 8 -23.69 -6.66 -4.66
CA SER A 8 -23.08 -5.40 -4.23
C SER A 8 -21.97 -5.77 -3.25
N TYR A 9 -20.84 -6.20 -3.79
CA TYR A 9 -19.57 -6.23 -3.07
C TYR A 9 -18.87 -4.93 -3.43
N ALA A 10 -18.82 -3.97 -2.50
CA ALA A 10 -17.68 -3.07 -2.47
C ALA A 10 -16.50 -3.97 -2.09
N ALA A 11 -15.81 -4.51 -3.11
CA ALA A 11 -14.51 -5.09 -2.90
C ALA A 11 -13.58 -3.94 -2.54
N ASP A 12 -12.89 -4.02 -1.40
CA ASP A 12 -11.55 -3.44 -1.34
C ASP A 12 -10.82 -4.09 -2.53
N GLU A 13 -10.67 -3.34 -3.61
CA GLU A 13 -10.03 -3.87 -4.81
C GLU A 13 -8.56 -4.09 -4.44
N ALA A 14 -8.16 -5.36 -4.41
CA ALA A 14 -6.77 -5.72 -4.27
C ALA A 14 -5.94 -4.89 -5.26
N LEU A 15 -4.83 -4.33 -4.77
CA LEU A 15 -3.95 -3.51 -5.57
C LEU A 15 -3.49 -4.29 -6.82
N THR A 16 -3.35 -3.58 -7.93
CA THR A 16 -2.72 -4.14 -9.12
C THR A 16 -1.22 -4.36 -8.87
N GLU A 17 -0.61 -5.31 -9.57
CA GLU A 17 0.84 -5.55 -9.49
C GLU A 17 1.65 -4.27 -9.74
N GLU A 18 1.24 -3.42 -10.68
CA GLU A 18 1.89 -2.14 -10.97
C GLU A 18 1.84 -1.16 -9.78
N GLN A 19 0.75 -1.16 -9.02
CA GLN A 19 0.61 -0.31 -7.84
C GLN A 19 1.48 -0.80 -6.68
N VAL A 20 1.50 -2.11 -6.45
CA VAL A 20 2.38 -2.76 -5.46
C VAL A 20 3.85 -2.47 -5.79
N GLU A 21 4.28 -2.76 -7.02
CA GLU A 21 5.66 -2.50 -7.48
C GLU A 21 6.02 -1.01 -7.38
N GLY A 22 5.08 -0.11 -7.69
CA GLY A 22 5.26 1.34 -7.57
C GLY A 22 5.59 1.77 -6.14
N VAL A 23 4.83 1.27 -5.16
CA VAL A 23 5.07 1.54 -3.75
C VAL A 23 6.38 0.89 -3.29
N GLU A 24 6.61 -0.39 -3.58
CA GLU A 24 7.84 -1.09 -3.21
C GLU A 24 9.09 -0.39 -3.74
N MET A 25 9.07 0.10 -4.98
CA MET A 25 10.18 0.87 -5.56
C MET A 25 10.43 2.17 -4.80
N ALA A 26 9.38 2.89 -4.42
CA ALA A 26 9.50 4.13 -3.65
C ALA A 26 10.04 3.85 -2.24
N ILE A 27 9.54 2.82 -1.56
CA ILE A 27 10.03 2.36 -0.25
C ILE A 27 11.51 1.94 -0.34
N LYS A 28 11.88 1.16 -1.36
CA LYS A 28 13.25 0.73 -1.61
C LYS A 28 14.20 1.87 -1.91
N ALA A 29 13.74 2.93 -2.58
CA ALA A 29 14.53 4.13 -2.83
C ALA A 29 14.90 4.88 -1.54
N MET A 30 14.16 4.69 -0.44
CA MET A 30 14.51 5.19 0.88
C MET A 30 15.48 4.27 1.65
N GLY A 31 15.84 3.11 1.11
CA GLY A 31 16.63 2.09 1.80
C GLY A 31 15.81 1.23 2.77
N CYS A 32 14.49 1.11 2.54
CA CYS A 32 13.59 0.29 3.35
C CYS A 32 12.96 -0.83 2.51
N THR A 33 12.23 -1.74 3.15
CA THR A 33 11.46 -2.82 2.52
C THR A 33 10.07 -2.93 3.14
N VAL A 34 9.11 -3.43 2.38
CA VAL A 34 7.74 -3.69 2.81
C VAL A 34 7.23 -4.97 2.13
N GLU A 35 6.32 -5.69 2.77
CA GLU A 35 5.63 -6.84 2.19
C GLU A 35 4.39 -6.35 1.41
N ASP A 36 4.04 -7.02 0.31
CA ASP A 36 2.90 -6.65 -0.55
C ASP A 36 1.57 -6.61 0.21
N THR A 37 1.40 -7.49 1.19
CA THR A 37 0.21 -7.56 2.05
C THR A 37 0.04 -6.37 2.98
N ASN A 38 1.08 -5.56 3.15
CA ASN A 38 1.08 -4.39 4.02
C ASN A 38 0.94 -3.09 3.22
N ILE A 39 0.55 -3.17 1.94
CA ILE A 39 0.32 -2.01 1.09
C ILE A 39 -1.17 -1.88 0.83
N GLU A 40 -1.74 -0.75 1.23
CA GLU A 40 -3.17 -0.46 1.10
C GLU A 40 -3.40 0.86 0.36
N MET A 41 -4.53 0.98 -0.33
CA MET A 41 -4.96 2.25 -0.92
C MET A 41 -5.68 3.07 0.14
N GLU A 42 -5.06 4.16 0.60
CA GLU A 42 -5.65 5.02 1.62
C GLU A 42 -5.72 6.48 1.14
N ASN A 43 -6.84 7.16 1.40
CA ASN A 43 -7.02 8.60 1.18
C ASN A 43 -6.64 9.12 -0.23
N GLY A 44 -6.78 8.29 -1.27
CA GLY A 44 -6.43 8.64 -2.65
C GLY A 44 -4.94 8.55 -2.97
N GLY A 45 -4.17 7.88 -2.12
CA GLY A 45 -2.78 7.48 -2.32
C GLY A 45 -2.58 6.06 -1.81
N TYR A 46 -1.45 5.83 -1.14
CA TYR A 46 -1.09 4.53 -0.59
C TYR A 46 -0.57 4.67 0.83
N GLU A 47 -0.84 3.67 1.65
CA GLU A 47 -0.24 3.44 2.95
C GLU A 47 0.56 2.13 2.87
N ALA A 48 1.77 2.15 3.41
CA ALA A 48 2.65 1.00 3.51
C ALA A 48 3.01 0.83 4.98
N ASP A 49 2.49 -0.23 5.60
CA ASP A 49 2.64 -0.56 7.02
C ASP A 49 3.82 -1.50 7.27
N ASP A 50 4.34 -1.52 8.49
CA ASP A 50 5.49 -2.32 8.92
C ASP A 50 6.73 -2.14 8.01
N VAL A 51 6.93 -0.93 7.45
CA VAL A 51 8.07 -0.66 6.56
C VAL A 51 9.37 -0.77 7.37
N VAL A 52 10.15 -1.81 7.09
CA VAL A 52 11.42 -2.06 7.77
C VAL A 52 12.54 -1.28 7.10
N CYS A 53 13.18 -0.39 7.85
CA CYS A 53 14.35 0.38 7.43
C CYS A 53 15.62 -0.07 8.22
N GLU A 54 16.70 0.71 8.11
CA GLU A 54 17.94 0.49 8.87
C GLU A 54 17.70 0.29 10.37
N ASP A 55 18.55 -0.55 10.99
CA ASP A 55 18.45 -0.98 12.39
C ASP A 55 17.14 -1.71 12.77
N ASP A 56 16.48 -2.36 11.81
CA ASP A 56 15.20 -3.06 11.99
C ASP A 56 14.06 -2.17 12.51
N LYS A 57 14.12 -0.85 12.24
CA LYS A 57 13.08 0.11 12.64
C LYS A 57 11.90 0.03 11.67
N GLN A 58 10.70 -0.06 12.23
CA GLN A 58 9.42 -0.11 11.53
C GLN A 58 8.75 1.26 11.47
N PHE A 59 8.01 1.51 10.39
CA PHE A 59 7.37 2.77 10.10
C PHE A 59 6.12 2.58 9.24
N ASP A 60 5.08 3.37 9.50
CA ASP A 60 4.02 3.62 8.54
C ASP A 60 4.51 4.67 7.53
N VAL A 61 4.43 4.37 6.24
CA VAL A 61 4.82 5.29 5.16
C VAL A 61 3.63 5.57 4.25
N TYR A 62 3.32 6.85 4.08
CA TYR A 62 2.23 7.32 3.23
C TYR A 62 2.77 7.88 1.93
N LEU A 63 2.17 7.49 0.81
CA LEU A 63 2.52 7.94 -0.53
C LEU A 63 1.31 8.56 -1.23
N ASP A 64 1.54 9.55 -2.09
CA ASP A 64 0.49 10.03 -2.99
C ASP A 64 0.24 9.04 -4.14
N LYS A 65 -0.79 9.29 -4.96
CA LYS A 65 -1.14 8.46 -6.13
C LYS A 65 -0.04 8.32 -7.19
N ASP A 66 0.99 9.16 -7.13
CA ASP A 66 2.14 9.13 -8.04
C ASP A 66 3.36 8.46 -7.36
N PHE A 67 3.12 7.72 -6.27
CA PHE A 67 4.10 7.00 -5.45
C PHE A 67 5.16 7.90 -4.79
N LYS A 68 4.86 9.18 -4.56
CA LYS A 68 5.76 10.06 -3.81
C LYS A 68 5.47 9.96 -2.33
N VAL A 69 6.49 9.66 -1.55
CA VAL A 69 6.40 9.64 -0.08
C VAL A 69 6.02 11.03 0.42
N THR A 70 4.91 11.11 1.14
CA THR A 70 4.36 12.34 1.73
C THR A 70 4.56 12.40 3.23
N LYS A 71 4.61 11.25 3.90
CA LYS A 71 4.76 11.13 5.35
C LYS A 71 5.42 9.80 5.73
N LYS A 72 6.17 9.82 6.82
CA LYS A 72 6.77 8.65 7.46
C LYS A 72 6.58 8.80 8.97
N VAL A 73 6.00 7.81 9.62
CA VAL A 73 5.69 7.78 11.06
C VAL A 73 6.38 6.57 11.67
N ALA A 74 7.07 6.74 12.79
CA ALA A 74 7.59 5.57 13.50
C ALA A 74 6.42 4.89 14.23
N GLU A 75 6.34 3.58 14.09
CA GLU A 75 5.40 2.75 14.86
C GLU A 75 5.73 2.70 16.35
#